data_AF-A0A495A878-F1
#
_entry.id   AF-A0A495A878-F1
#
_cell.length_a   1.000
_cell.length_b   1.000
_cell.length_c   1.000
_cell.angle_alpha   90.00
_cell.angle_beta   90.00
_cell.angle_gamma   90.00
#
_symmetry.space_group_name_H-M   'P 1'
#
loop_
_entity.id
_entity.type
_entity.pdbx_description
1 polymer ?
#
loop_
_entity_poly.entity_id
_entity_poly.type
_entity_poly.pdbx_seq_one_letter_code
_entity_poly.pdbx_strand_id
1 'polypeptide(L)'
;MTDEIWNMRGRQLIALNILNLVAITIFFLAFRLFNVTLPHFFLFIGIILFIQAICGFIKGDSTKSFLPIFEQVAKYEKEKMGREWMKQRKVGNVGQLLLSGLMFLQYYWNREMAESVIMELNFIFIATIFFLLFVLTNLMFVLHVRKVDRSTFQQELKGYTWKSNLIGAGIGASFVLIIVMMTVFYIFLY
;
A
#
# COMPACT_ATOMS: atom_id res chain seq x y z
N MET A 1 4.23 -6.56 26.68
CA MET A 1 4.07 -5.41 25.77
C MET A 1 3.66 -4.24 26.64
N THR A 2 4.44 -3.17 26.68
CA THR A 2 4.18 -2.03 27.58
C THR A 2 3.02 -1.17 27.06
N ASP A 3 2.33 -0.46 27.95
CA ASP A 3 1.17 0.39 27.61
C ASP A 3 1.51 1.47 26.58
N GLU A 4 2.75 1.96 26.60
CA GLU A 4 3.26 2.94 25.64
C GLU A 4 3.28 2.41 24.19
N ILE A 5 3.68 1.15 23.98
CA ILE A 5 3.72 0.52 22.66
C ILE A 5 2.28 0.36 22.13
N TRP A 6 1.35 -0.04 22.99
CA TRP A 6 -0.06 -0.16 22.60
C TRP A 6 -0.66 1.17 22.15
N ASN A 7 -0.41 2.25 22.88
CA ASN A 7 -0.85 3.58 22.52
C ASN A 7 -0.22 4.03 21.18
N MET A 8 1.08 3.78 20.98
CA MET A 8 1.77 4.08 19.72
C MET A 8 1.16 3.31 18.54
N ARG A 9 0.93 1.99 18.67
CA ARG A 9 0.34 1.16 17.60
C ARG A 9 -1.10 1.57 17.29
N GLY A 10 -1.90 1.92 18.30
CA GLY A 10 -3.26 2.44 18.12
C GLY A 10 -3.28 3.74 17.33
N ARG A 11 -2.42 4.70 17.69
CA ARG A 11 -2.26 5.96 16.95
C ARG A 11 -1.77 5.75 15.52
N GLN A 12 -0.85 4.82 15.30
CA GLN A 12 -0.37 4.46 13.97
C GLN A 12 -1.51 3.92 13.09
N LEU A 13 -2.33 3.01 13.63
CA LEU A 13 -3.47 2.44 12.92
C LEU A 13 -4.50 3.52 12.54
N ILE A 14 -4.84 4.39 13.50
CA ILE A 14 -5.77 5.50 13.27
C ILE A 14 -5.22 6.44 12.18
N ALA A 15 -3.94 6.82 12.28
CA ALA A 15 -3.30 7.69 11.28
C ALA A 15 -3.30 7.06 9.88
N LEU A 16 -2.98 5.77 9.78
CA LEU A 16 -2.97 5.03 8.51
C LEU A 16 -4.38 4.96 7.88
N ASN A 17 -5.40 4.66 8.69
CA ASN A 17 -6.77 4.55 8.21
C ASN A 17 -7.35 5.90 7.80
N ILE A 18 -7.10 6.96 8.56
CA ILE A 18 -7.49 8.33 8.17
C ILE A 18 -6.81 8.71 6.87
N LEU A 19 -5.51 8.48 6.73
CA LEU A 19 -4.76 8.80 5.51
C LEU A 19 -5.34 8.04 4.30
N ASN A 20 -5.64 6.74 4.46
CA ASN A 20 -6.25 5.93 3.41
C ASN A 20 -7.65 6.45 3.02
N LEU A 21 -8.51 6.76 3.99
CA LEU A 21 -9.86 7.27 3.72
C LEU A 21 -9.81 8.64 3.05
N VAL A 22 -8.91 9.53 3.48
CA VAL A 22 -8.69 10.83 2.84
C VAL A 22 -8.20 10.63 1.40
N ALA A 23 -7.24 9.74 1.16
CA ALA A 23 -6.73 9.46 -0.18
C ALA A 23 -7.82 8.91 -1.11
N ILE A 24 -8.65 7.97 -0.64
CA ILE A 24 -9.79 7.42 -1.38
C ILE A 24 -10.81 8.52 -1.68
N THR A 25 -11.11 9.39 -0.72
CA THR A 25 -12.07 10.49 -0.90
C THR A 25 -11.57 11.49 -1.95
N ILE A 26 -10.30 11.90 -1.86
CA ILE A 26 -9.66 12.78 -2.86
C ILE A 26 -9.69 12.12 -4.24
N PHE A 27 -9.41 10.82 -4.31
CA PHE A 27 -9.46 10.06 -5.55
C PHE A 27 -10.85 10.13 -6.20
N PHE A 28 -11.93 9.82 -5.47
CA PHE A 28 -13.29 9.89 -6.01
C PHE A 28 -13.71 11.31 -6.40
N LEU A 29 -13.31 12.32 -5.62
CA LEU A 29 -13.57 13.72 -5.96
C LEU A 29 -12.83 14.13 -7.23
N ALA A 30 -11.56 13.75 -7.37
CA ALA A 30 -10.77 14.06 -8.57
C ALA A 30 -11.37 13.42 -9.81
N PHE A 31 -11.78 12.15 -9.71
CA PHE A 31 -12.47 11.44 -10.78
C PHE A 31 -13.76 12.14 -11.21
N ARG A 32 -14.60 12.53 -10.25
CA ARG A 32 -15.89 13.19 -10.51
C ARG A 32 -15.74 14.59 -11.09
N LEU A 33 -14.73 15.35 -10.66
CA LEU A 33 -14.58 16.76 -11.03
C LEU A 33 -13.76 16.97 -12.31
N PHE A 34 -12.79 16.10 -12.58
CA PHE A 34 -11.82 16.29 -13.67
C PHE A 34 -11.95 15.29 -14.82
N ASN A 35 -12.99 14.42 -14.83
CA ASN A 35 -13.20 13.38 -15.83
C ASN A 35 -11.92 12.56 -16.10
N VAL A 36 -11.26 12.15 -15.01
CA VAL A 36 -9.99 11.42 -15.07
C VAL A 36 -10.20 10.10 -15.83
N THR A 37 -9.48 9.90 -16.93
CA THR A 37 -9.52 8.63 -17.67
C THR A 37 -8.55 7.60 -17.05
N LEU A 38 -8.72 6.33 -17.40
CA LEU A 38 -7.91 5.23 -16.88
C LEU A 38 -6.39 5.42 -17.09
N PRO A 39 -5.91 5.90 -18.26
CA PRO A 39 -4.50 6.23 -18.45
C PRO A 39 -3.99 7.31 -17.48
N HIS A 40 -4.75 8.39 -17.28
CA HIS A 40 -4.37 9.46 -16.35
C HIS A 40 -4.20 8.92 -14.92
N PHE A 41 -5.05 7.98 -14.52
CA PHE A 41 -4.92 7.32 -13.23
C PHE A 41 -3.61 6.54 -13.09
N PHE A 42 -3.27 5.70 -14.09
CA PHE A 42 -2.01 4.96 -14.07
C PHE A 42 -0.81 5.90 -14.05
N LEU A 43 -0.84 6.98 -14.83
CA LEU A 43 0.22 7.98 -14.83
C LEU A 43 0.37 8.62 -13.45
N PHE A 44 -0.74 9.05 -12.83
CA PHE A 44 -0.74 9.69 -11.52
C PHE A 44 -0.21 8.78 -10.41
N ILE A 45 -0.70 7.53 -10.33
CA ILE A 45 -0.18 6.56 -9.36
C ILE A 45 1.29 6.24 -9.66
N GLY A 46 1.67 6.11 -10.93
CA GLY A 46 3.05 5.90 -11.35
C GLY A 46 4.00 6.99 -10.84
N ILE A 47 3.60 8.26 -10.97
CA ILE A 47 4.36 9.42 -10.46
C ILE A 47 4.47 9.38 -8.93
N ILE A 48 3.36 9.15 -8.23
CA ILE A 48 3.37 9.08 -6.75
C ILE A 48 4.32 7.98 -6.27
N LEU A 49 4.23 6.77 -6.84
CA LEU A 49 5.08 5.65 -6.47
C LEU A 49 6.55 5.91 -6.81
N PHE A 50 6.82 6.57 -7.94
CA PHE A 50 8.18 6.95 -8.33
C PHE A 50 8.81 7.92 -7.32
N ILE A 51 8.09 8.98 -6.96
CA ILE A 51 8.53 9.96 -5.97
C ILE A 51 8.73 9.29 -4.61
N GLN A 52 7.80 8.42 -4.18
CA GLN A 52 7.93 7.67 -2.93
C GLN A 52 9.18 6.77 -2.93
N ALA A 53 9.46 6.07 -4.03
CA ALA A 53 10.65 5.23 -4.16
C ALA A 53 11.93 6.07 -4.06
N ILE A 54 12.01 7.19 -4.80
CA ILE A 54 13.16 8.11 -4.75
C ILE A 54 13.36 8.66 -3.34
N CYS A 55 12.31 9.23 -2.74
CA CYS A 55 12.36 9.73 -1.36
C CYS A 55 12.77 8.62 -0.37
N GLY A 56 12.32 7.39 -0.62
CA GLY A 56 12.68 6.21 0.16
C GLY A 56 14.17 5.89 0.08
N PHE A 57 14.76 5.93 -1.13
CA PHE A 57 16.19 5.71 -1.34
C PHE A 57 17.04 6.85 -0.76
N ILE A 58 16.64 8.10 -0.95
CA ILE A 58 17.33 9.28 -0.41
C ILE A 58 17.33 9.24 1.12
N LYS A 59 16.21 8.86 1.75
CA LYS A 59 16.15 8.75 3.22
C LYS A 59 17.07 7.67 3.80
N GLY A 60 17.37 6.62 3.03
CA GLY A 60 18.22 5.50 3.46
C GLY A 60 17.82 4.97 4.84
N ASP A 61 18.74 5.08 5.78
CA ASP A 61 18.62 4.58 7.16
C ASP A 61 17.85 5.52 8.10
N SER A 62 17.43 6.69 7.64
CA SER A 62 16.76 7.68 8.47
C SER A 62 15.35 7.25 8.88
N THR A 63 15.02 7.42 10.16
CA THR A 63 13.67 7.20 10.70
C THR A 63 12.78 8.44 10.62
N LYS A 64 13.32 9.58 10.13
CA LYS A 64 12.59 10.85 10.10
C LYS A 64 11.35 10.75 9.22
N SER A 65 10.22 11.24 9.75
CA SER A 65 8.95 11.29 9.03
C SER A 65 8.32 12.67 9.15
N PHE A 66 7.45 13.01 8.20
CA PHE A 66 6.65 14.23 8.26
C PHE A 66 5.63 14.16 9.41
N LEU A 67 5.06 12.98 9.65
CA LEU A 67 4.14 12.75 10.75
C LEU A 67 4.89 12.11 11.93
N PRO A 68 4.89 12.75 13.12
CA PRO A 68 5.67 12.29 14.28
C PRO A 68 5.37 10.85 14.69
N ILE A 69 4.11 10.40 14.56
CA ILE A 69 3.72 9.03 14.91
C ILE A 69 4.46 7.98 14.08
N PHE A 70 4.70 8.24 12.80
CA PHE A 70 5.44 7.30 11.94
C PHE A 70 6.95 7.33 12.24
N GLU A 71 7.48 8.46 12.70
CA GLU A 71 8.87 8.52 13.16
C GLU A 71 9.07 7.72 14.46
N GLN A 72 8.14 7.83 15.42
CA GLN A 72 8.18 7.06 16.67
C GLN A 72 8.18 5.55 16.39
N VAL A 73 7.27 5.11 15.53
CA VAL A 73 7.19 3.71 15.08
C VAL A 73 8.48 3.30 14.38
N ALA A 74 9.01 4.12 13.47
CA ALA A 74 10.21 3.79 12.71
C ALA A 74 11.44 3.63 13.62
N LYS A 75 11.57 4.44 14.66
CA LYS A 75 12.62 4.28 15.68
C LYS A 75 12.47 2.97 16.42
N TYR A 76 11.28 2.68 16.94
CA TYR A 76 10.99 1.42 17.63
C TYR A 76 11.28 0.18 16.77
N GLU A 77 10.80 0.16 15.53
CA GLU A 77 10.99 -0.99 14.64
C GLU A 77 12.45 -1.14 14.20
N LYS A 78 13.16 -0.03 13.99
CA LYS A 78 14.58 -0.06 13.66
C LYS A 78 15.41 -0.63 14.81
N GLU A 79 15.13 -0.23 16.05
CA GLU A 79 15.78 -0.77 17.24
C GLU A 79 15.49 -2.26 17.40
N LYS A 80 14.25 -2.69 17.17
CA LYS A 80 13.82 -4.08 17.36
C LYS A 80 14.32 -5.04 16.28
N MET A 81 14.28 -4.63 15.02
CA MET A 81 14.63 -5.50 13.88
C MET A 81 16.10 -5.35 13.46
N GLY A 82 16.73 -4.21 13.73
CA GLY A 82 18.08 -3.85 13.31
C GLY A 82 18.28 -4.00 11.79
N ARG A 83 19.17 -4.90 11.35
CA ARG A 83 19.50 -5.05 9.91
C ARG A 83 18.30 -5.47 9.04
N GLU A 84 17.34 -6.20 9.61
CA GLU A 84 16.14 -6.59 8.86
C GLU A 84 15.22 -5.41 8.58
N TRP A 85 15.22 -4.37 9.41
CA TRP A 85 14.50 -3.13 9.13
C TRP A 85 15.01 -2.48 7.83
N MET A 86 16.33 -2.40 7.68
CA MET A 86 16.97 -1.85 6.48
C MET A 86 16.65 -2.68 5.24
N LYS A 87 16.68 -4.01 5.37
CA LYS A 87 16.34 -4.93 4.29
C LYS A 87 14.88 -4.75 3.86
N GLN A 88 13.96 -4.69 4.82
CA GLN A 88 12.54 -4.46 4.55
C GLN A 88 12.30 -3.13 3.83
N ARG A 89 12.92 -2.05 4.31
CA ARG A 89 12.85 -0.71 3.68
C ARG A 89 13.38 -0.72 2.25
N LYS A 90 14.56 -1.31 2.02
CA LYS A 90 15.18 -1.39 0.69
C LYS A 90 14.32 -2.20 -0.28
N VAL A 91 13.83 -3.36 0.13
CA VAL A 91 12.96 -4.19 -0.71
C VAL A 91 11.63 -3.48 -0.99
N GLY A 92 11.06 -2.79 0.00
CA GLY A 92 9.86 -1.97 -0.19
C GLY A 92 10.05 -0.86 -1.22
N ASN A 93 11.15 -0.10 -1.14
CA ASN A 93 11.45 0.97 -2.10
C ASN A 93 11.71 0.42 -3.52
N VAL A 94 12.41 -0.71 -3.64
CA VAL A 94 12.59 -1.41 -4.93
C VAL A 94 11.24 -1.86 -5.49
N GLY A 95 10.37 -2.42 -4.65
CA GLY A 95 9.01 -2.81 -5.04
C GLY A 95 8.18 -1.62 -5.54
N GLN A 96 8.25 -0.48 -4.86
CA GLN A 96 7.59 0.76 -5.31
C GLN A 96 8.13 1.25 -6.66
N LEU A 97 9.44 1.17 -6.86
CA LEU A 97 10.07 1.55 -8.13
C LEU A 97 9.62 0.63 -9.28
N LEU A 98 9.60 -0.68 -9.05
CA LEU A 98 9.11 -1.66 -10.04
C LEU A 98 7.63 -1.45 -10.35
N LEU A 99 6.81 -1.24 -9.32
CA LEU A 99 5.38 -0.98 -9.50
C LEU A 99 5.13 0.33 -10.24
N SER A 100 5.91 1.38 -9.96
CA SER A 100 5.87 2.64 -10.71
C SER A 100 6.18 2.42 -12.19
N GLY A 101 7.24 1.67 -12.51
CA GLY A 101 7.56 1.30 -13.90
C GLY A 101 6.40 0.55 -14.58
N LEU A 102 5.75 -0.36 -13.86
CA LEU A 102 4.58 -1.07 -14.35
C LEU A 102 3.38 -0.13 -14.59
N MET A 103 3.16 0.86 -13.71
CA MET A 103 2.12 1.88 -13.92
C MET A 103 2.39 2.75 -15.14
N PHE A 104 3.64 3.16 -15.39
CA PHE A 104 3.99 3.89 -16.60
C PHE A 104 3.80 3.05 -17.88
N LEU A 105 4.08 1.75 -17.80
CA LEU A 105 3.81 0.83 -18.89
C LEU A 105 2.31 0.69 -19.15
N GLN A 106 1.50 0.59 -18.09
CA GLN A 106 0.04 0.58 -18.19
C GLN A 106 -0.50 1.88 -18.78
N TYR A 107 0.04 3.04 -18.39
CA TYR A 107 -0.28 4.31 -19.03
C TYR A 107 0.02 4.28 -20.53
N TYR A 108 1.23 3.84 -20.91
CA TYR A 108 1.64 3.80 -22.32
C TYR A 108 0.73 2.90 -23.17
N TRP A 109 0.40 1.70 -22.69
CA TRP A 109 -0.45 0.75 -23.43
C TRP A 109 -1.89 1.20 -23.54
N ASN A 110 -2.42 1.90 -22.53
CA ASN A 110 -3.82 2.32 -22.52
C ASN A 110 -4.03 3.76 -23.00
N ARG A 111 -2.97 4.49 -23.41
CA ARG A 111 -3.03 5.93 -23.71
C ARG A 111 -4.09 6.33 -24.76
N GLU A 112 -4.46 5.42 -25.64
CA GLU A 112 -5.44 5.62 -26.72
C GLU A 112 -6.88 5.29 -26.28
N MET A 113 -7.06 4.69 -25.10
CA MET A 113 -8.37 4.55 -24.45
C MET A 113 -8.79 5.91 -23.88
N ALA A 114 -9.31 6.76 -24.78
CA ALA A 114 -9.76 8.12 -24.47
C ALA A 114 -11.07 8.14 -23.67
N GLU A 115 -11.85 7.07 -23.70
CA GLU A 115 -13.09 6.95 -22.95
C GLU A 115 -12.82 6.62 -21.48
N SER A 116 -13.57 7.27 -20.60
CA SER A 116 -13.52 7.02 -19.17
C SER A 116 -14.20 5.69 -18.83
N VAL A 117 -13.55 4.56 -19.09
CA VAL A 117 -14.03 3.21 -18.72
C VAL A 117 -14.44 3.14 -17.24
N ILE A 118 -13.81 3.93 -16.38
CA ILE A 118 -14.13 4.01 -14.95
C ILE A 118 -15.48 4.70 -14.66
N MET A 119 -15.93 5.64 -15.50
CA MET A 119 -17.22 6.31 -15.31
C MET A 119 -18.41 5.45 -15.74
N GLU A 120 -18.18 4.46 -16.62
CA GLU A 120 -19.21 3.49 -17.02
C GLU A 120 -19.37 2.37 -15.99
N LEU A 121 -18.34 2.13 -15.17
CA LEU A 121 -18.42 1.16 -14.09
C LEU A 121 -19.32 1.70 -12.96
N ASN A 122 -20.19 0.83 -12.45
CA ASN A 122 -21.07 1.16 -11.34
C ASN A 122 -20.26 1.63 -10.12
N PHE A 123 -20.64 2.76 -9.53
CA PHE A 123 -19.99 3.32 -8.35
C PHE A 123 -19.85 2.29 -7.20
N ILE A 124 -20.86 1.45 -6.98
CA ILE A 124 -20.85 0.39 -5.97
C ILE A 124 -19.75 -0.63 -6.26
N PHE A 125 -19.53 -0.98 -7.53
CA PHE A 125 -18.48 -1.91 -7.93
C PHE A 125 -17.09 -1.34 -7.62
N ILE A 126 -16.82 -0.10 -8.01
CA ILE A 126 -15.55 0.58 -7.71
C ILE A 126 -15.35 0.72 -6.20
N ALA A 127 -16.38 1.17 -5.47
CA ALA A 127 -16.32 1.30 -4.02
C ALA A 127 -16.02 -0.04 -3.33
N THR A 128 -16.54 -1.15 -3.87
CA THR A 128 -16.25 -2.50 -3.36
C THR A 128 -14.79 -2.89 -3.58
N ILE A 129 -14.20 -2.58 -4.73
CA ILE A 129 -12.76 -2.81 -4.98
C ILE A 129 -11.91 -2.01 -3.97
N PHE A 130 -12.20 -0.72 -3.77
CA PHE A 130 -11.49 0.10 -2.81
C PHE A 130 -11.66 -0.40 -1.36
N PHE A 131 -12.85 -0.89 -1.01
CA PHE A 131 -13.08 -1.52 0.29
C PHE A 131 -12.24 -2.79 0.48
N LEU A 132 -12.13 -3.66 -0.54
CA LEU A 132 -11.25 -4.83 -0.49
C LEU A 132 -9.78 -4.43 -0.31
N LEU A 133 -9.31 -3.41 -1.02
CA LEU A 133 -7.95 -2.88 -0.85
C LEU A 133 -7.74 -2.29 0.55
N PHE A 134 -8.75 -1.61 1.09
CA PHE A 134 -8.72 -1.08 2.46
C PHE A 134 -8.60 -2.22 3.50
N VAL A 135 -9.36 -3.30 3.34
CA VAL A 135 -9.26 -4.49 4.19
C VAL A 135 -7.88 -5.14 4.06
N LEU A 136 -7.37 -5.28 2.83
CA LEU A 136 -6.05 -5.87 2.57
C LEU A 136 -4.93 -5.08 3.27
N THR A 137 -4.93 -3.75 3.16
CA THR A 137 -3.92 -2.90 3.82
C THR A 137 -3.98 -3.02 5.34
N ASN A 138 -5.17 -3.05 5.93
CA ASN A 138 -5.36 -3.26 7.37
C ASN A 138 -4.89 -4.65 7.82
N LEU A 139 -5.21 -5.70 7.05
CA LEU A 139 -4.77 -7.06 7.34
C LEU A 139 -3.23 -7.16 7.34
N MET A 140 -2.59 -6.63 6.30
CA MET A 140 -1.13 -6.61 6.20
C MET A 140 -0.48 -5.84 7.35
N PHE A 141 -1.07 -4.72 7.75
CA PHE A 141 -0.64 -3.96 8.92
C PHE A 141 -0.70 -4.78 10.21
N VAL A 142 -1.84 -5.44 10.47
CA VAL A 142 -2.03 -6.27 11.67
C VAL A 142 -1.04 -7.44 11.71
N LEU A 143 -0.81 -8.11 10.56
CA LEU A 143 0.15 -9.20 10.47
C LEU A 143 1.58 -8.72 10.76
N HIS A 144 1.97 -7.56 10.23
CA HIS A 144 3.27 -6.95 10.48
C HIS A 144 3.44 -6.62 11.97
N VAL A 145 2.51 -5.87 12.55
CA VAL A 145 2.54 -5.47 13.97
C VAL A 145 2.59 -6.70 14.87
N ARG A 146 1.73 -7.70 14.64
CA ARG A 146 1.74 -8.95 15.43
C ARG A 146 3.08 -9.66 15.38
N LYS A 147 3.73 -9.71 14.20
CA LYS A 147 5.01 -10.42 14.06
C LYS A 147 6.16 -9.64 14.68
N VAL A 148 6.23 -8.33 14.45
CA VAL A 148 7.28 -7.47 15.02
C VAL A 148 7.12 -7.39 16.54
N ASP A 149 5.91 -7.18 17.06
CA ASP A 149 5.69 -6.91 18.48
C ASP A 149 5.82 -8.17 19.35
N ARG A 150 5.50 -9.37 18.82
CA ARG A 150 5.69 -10.65 19.53
C ARG A 150 7.11 -11.17 19.57
N SER A 151 7.98 -10.73 18.65
CA SER A 151 9.35 -11.24 18.61
C SER A 151 10.14 -10.67 19.80
N THR A 152 10.78 -11.54 20.59
CA THR A 152 11.51 -11.12 21.80
C THR A 152 12.97 -10.84 21.45
N PHE A 153 13.57 -11.69 20.62
CA PHE A 153 14.95 -11.53 20.17
C PHE A 153 15.02 -11.14 18.70
N GLN A 154 16.02 -10.34 18.34
CA GLN A 154 16.29 -9.95 16.95
C GLN A 154 16.55 -11.17 16.04
N GLN A 155 17.07 -12.27 16.59
CA GLN A 155 17.33 -13.50 15.86
C GLN A 155 16.04 -14.15 15.31
N GLU A 156 14.91 -13.99 16.00
CA GLU A 156 13.59 -14.49 15.54
C GLU A 156 13.08 -13.75 14.29
N LEU A 157 13.63 -12.57 14.03
CA LEU A 157 13.31 -11.73 12.88
C LEU A 157 14.27 -11.96 11.72
N LYS A 158 15.30 -12.80 11.85
CA LYS A 158 16.22 -13.10 10.76
C LYS A 158 15.48 -13.73 9.58
N GLY A 159 15.63 -13.14 8.39
CA GLY A 159 14.92 -13.58 7.20
C GLY A 159 13.42 -13.24 7.18
N TYR A 160 12.94 -12.46 8.17
CA TYR A 160 11.55 -12.00 8.24
C TYR A 160 11.11 -11.30 6.96
N THR A 161 11.96 -10.43 6.39
CA THR A 161 11.63 -9.67 5.18
C THR A 161 11.17 -10.56 4.03
N TRP A 162 11.90 -11.66 3.79
CA TRP A 162 11.58 -12.59 2.70
C TRP A 162 10.29 -13.36 2.97
N LYS A 163 10.14 -13.90 4.19
CA LYS A 163 8.94 -14.64 4.59
C LYS A 163 7.69 -13.74 4.53
N SER A 164 7.81 -12.51 5.01
CA SER A 164 6.72 -11.52 5.00
C SER A 164 6.30 -11.18 3.57
N ASN A 165 7.25 -10.99 2.66
CA ASN A 165 6.95 -10.73 1.25
C ASN A 165 6.30 -11.93 0.55
N LEU A 166 6.72 -13.16 0.86
CA LEU A 166 6.06 -14.37 0.34
C LEU A 166 4.62 -14.50 0.82
N ILE A 167 4.37 -14.26 2.12
CA ILE A 167 3.01 -14.24 2.68
C ILE A 167 2.19 -13.14 2.02
N GLY A 168 2.76 -11.94 1.89
CA GLY A 168 2.11 -10.80 1.22
C GLY A 168 1.78 -11.08 -0.24
N ALA A 169 2.68 -11.74 -0.98
CA ALA A 169 2.44 -12.16 -2.36
C ALA A 169 1.31 -13.19 -2.45
N GLY A 170 1.27 -14.17 -1.54
CA GLY A 170 0.19 -15.16 -1.47
C GLY A 170 -1.16 -14.52 -1.18
N ILE A 171 -1.25 -13.66 -0.17
CA ILE A 171 -2.49 -12.92 0.16
C ILE A 171 -2.89 -12.02 -1.01
N GLY A 172 -1.94 -11.27 -1.59
CA GLY A 172 -2.18 -10.40 -2.73
C GLY A 172 -2.73 -11.15 -3.94
N ALA A 173 -2.15 -12.31 -4.27
CA ALA A 173 -2.63 -13.17 -5.35
C ALA A 173 -4.08 -13.64 -5.11
N SER A 174 -4.42 -14.03 -3.89
CA SER A 174 -5.79 -14.40 -3.53
C SER A 174 -6.77 -13.23 -3.73
N PHE A 175 -6.39 -12.01 -3.33
CA PHE A 175 -7.21 -10.82 -3.56
C PHE A 175 -7.36 -10.48 -5.04
N VAL A 176 -6.30 -10.62 -5.84
CA VAL A 176 -6.37 -10.43 -7.30
C VAL A 176 -7.35 -11.43 -7.92
N LEU A 177 -7.30 -12.71 -7.53
CA LEU A 177 -8.24 -13.70 -8.01
C LEU A 177 -9.69 -13.35 -7.67
N ILE A 178 -9.95 -12.89 -6.43
CA ILE A 178 -11.28 -12.44 -6.01
C ILE A 178 -11.75 -11.26 -6.89
N ILE A 179 -10.90 -10.25 -7.11
CA ILE A 179 -11.24 -9.08 -7.93
C ILE A 179 -11.51 -9.49 -9.39
N VAL A 180 -10.68 -10.38 -9.95
CA VAL A 180 -10.87 -10.90 -11.32
C VAL A 180 -12.19 -11.65 -11.41
N MET A 181 -12.49 -12.55 -10.49
CA MET A 181 -13.77 -13.27 -10.47
C MET A 181 -14.95 -12.31 -10.38
N MET A 182 -14.90 -11.33 -9.46
CA MET A 182 -15.94 -10.31 -9.34
C MET A 182 -16.13 -9.50 -10.62
N THR A 183 -15.04 -9.14 -11.30
CA THR A 183 -15.07 -8.39 -12.56
C THR A 183 -15.70 -9.22 -13.67
N VAL A 184 -15.31 -10.49 -13.79
CA VAL A 184 -15.90 -11.44 -14.75
C VAL A 184 -17.40 -11.60 -14.49
N PHE A 185 -17.80 -11.87 -13.25
CA PHE A 185 -19.21 -11.98 -12.89
C PHE A 185 -20.00 -10.71 -13.19
N TYR A 186 -19.42 -9.54 -12.89
CA TYR A 186 -20.05 -8.25 -13.20
C TYR A 186 -20.33 -8.10 -14.69
N ILE A 187 -19.34 -8.37 -15.56
CA ILE A 187 -19.47 -8.26 -17.02
C ILE A 187 -20.45 -9.27 -17.62
N PHE A 188 -20.59 -10.47 -17.05
CA PHE A 188 -21.50 -11.49 -17.58
C PHE A 188 -22.94 -11.37 -17.08
N LEU A 189 -23.16 -10.74 -15.93
CA LEU A 189 -24.49 -10.60 -15.32
C LEU A 189 -25.16 -9.24 -15.59
N TYR A 190 -24.38 -8.23 -15.96
CA TYR A 190 -24.83 -6.86 -16.25
C TYR A 190 -24.22 -6.36 -17.57
#